data_AF-A0A962Y474-F1
#
_entry.id   AF-A0A962Y474-F1
#
_cell.length_a   1.000
_cell.length_b   1.000
_cell.length_c   1.000
_cell.angle_alpha   90.00
_cell.angle_beta   90.00
_cell.angle_gamma   90.00
#
_symmetry.space_group_name_H-M   'P 1'
#
loop_
_entity.id
_entity.type
_entity.pdbx_description
1 polymer ?
#
loop_
_entity_poly.entity_id
_entity_poly.type
_entity_poly.pdbx_seq_one_letter_code
_entity_poly.pdbx_strand_id
1 'polypeptide(L)'
;DPGDIMLSPAVRRIAIANPRLAPYGLAARQVLQAWGLWDEVQSRLVRGENIAQTLQFVASGNAQAGFVALSQLRAMSDPPAGVQLTLPASLHEPIAQHAILLRRGEAAEALAAYLRGERARELIVAAGYDMPGGD
;
A
#
# COMPACT_ATOMS: atom_id res chain seq x y z
N ASP A 1 -14.07 -2.43 14.91
CA ASP A 1 -13.66 -3.02 13.62
C ASP A 1 -12.92 -1.96 12.78
N PRO A 2 -11.87 -2.28 11.99
CA PRO A 2 -11.34 -1.34 10.99
C PRO A 2 -12.42 -0.67 10.10
N GLY A 3 -13.50 -1.39 9.79
CA GLY A 3 -14.66 -0.87 9.08
C GLY A 3 -15.37 0.26 9.84
N ASP A 4 -15.60 0.10 11.15
CA ASP A 4 -16.24 1.12 11.99
C ASP A 4 -15.44 2.44 12.02
N ILE A 5 -14.11 2.34 11.99
CA ILE A 5 -13.23 3.52 11.97
C ILE A 5 -13.47 4.33 10.70
N MET A 6 -13.62 3.67 9.55
CA MET A 6 -13.89 4.34 8.27
C MET A 6 -15.28 4.99 8.25
N LEU A 7 -16.23 4.45 9.00
CA LEU A 7 -17.58 5.00 9.11
C LEU A 7 -17.72 6.10 10.16
N SER A 8 -16.73 6.27 11.04
CA SER A 8 -16.73 7.31 12.07
C SER A 8 -16.98 8.71 11.49
N PRO A 9 -17.82 9.55 12.11
CA PRO A 9 -18.02 10.94 11.71
C PRO A 9 -16.73 11.79 11.70
N ALA A 10 -15.69 11.37 12.45
CA ALA A 10 -14.38 12.00 12.43
C ALA A 10 -13.64 11.79 11.10
N VAL A 11 -13.97 10.73 10.36
CA VAL A 11 -13.36 10.38 9.07
C VAL A 11 -14.22 10.95 7.94
N ARG A 12 -13.91 12.18 7.54
CA ARG A 12 -14.62 12.89 6.46
C ARG A 12 -14.08 12.53 5.08
N ARG A 13 -12.78 12.24 4.99
CA ARG A 13 -12.07 11.89 3.76
C ARG A 13 -11.22 10.65 3.96
N ILE A 14 -11.33 9.71 3.03
CA ILE A 14 -10.58 8.45 3.01
C ILE A 14 -9.70 8.44 1.75
N ALA A 15 -8.38 8.41 1.93
CA ALA A 15 -7.45 8.38 0.82
C ALA A 15 -7.25 6.95 0.29
N ILE A 16 -7.41 6.77 -1.01
CA ILE A 16 -6.99 5.56 -1.72
C ILE A 16 -6.18 5.93 -2.95
N ALA A 17 -5.27 5.05 -3.38
CA ALA A 17 -4.72 5.20 -4.73
C ALA A 17 -5.81 4.88 -5.76
N ASN A 18 -5.69 5.42 -6.98
CA ASN A 18 -6.69 5.22 -8.02
C ASN A 18 -6.76 3.72 -8.41
N PRO A 19 -7.91 3.03 -8.18
CA PRO A 19 -8.02 1.60 -8.43
C PRO A 19 -7.87 1.18 -9.89
N ARG A 20 -7.99 2.14 -10.83
CA ARG A 20 -7.79 1.88 -12.26
C ARG A 20 -6.33 1.98 -12.70
N LEU A 21 -5.49 2.65 -11.91
CA LEU A 21 -4.11 2.99 -12.30
C LEU A 21 -3.07 2.33 -11.40
N ALA A 22 -3.41 2.03 -10.15
CA ALA A 22 -2.46 1.59 -9.14
C ALA A 22 -2.91 0.27 -8.47
N PRO A 23 -2.03 -0.75 -8.37
CA PRO A 23 -2.32 -2.00 -7.68
C PRO A 23 -2.77 -1.79 -6.22
N TYR A 24 -2.14 -0.87 -5.49
CA TYR A 24 -2.56 -0.53 -4.13
C TYR A 24 -3.98 0.07 -4.05
N GLY A 25 -4.40 0.78 -5.10
CA GLY A 25 -5.78 1.29 -5.20
C GLY A 25 -6.79 0.17 -5.43
N LEU A 26 -6.42 -0.80 -6.26
CA LEU A 26 -7.22 -2.00 -6.48
C LEU A 26 -7.39 -2.80 -5.20
N ALA A 27 -6.29 -3.04 -4.46
CA ALA A 27 -6.32 -3.73 -3.17
C ALA A 27 -7.19 -2.99 -2.14
N ALA A 28 -7.06 -1.67 -2.03
CA ALA A 28 -7.92 -0.86 -1.15
C ALA A 28 -9.41 -1.00 -1.50
N ARG A 29 -9.76 -1.03 -2.79
CA ARG A 29 -11.13 -1.29 -3.23
C ARG A 29 -11.59 -2.70 -2.83
N GLN A 30 -10.77 -3.72 -3.02
CA GLN A 30 -11.10 -5.10 -2.65
C GLN A 30 -11.38 -5.23 -1.15
N VAL A 31 -10.56 -4.61 -0.31
CA VAL A 31 -10.78 -4.57 1.15
C VAL A 31 -12.13 -3.93 1.48
N LEU A 32 -12.40 -2.76 0.91
CA LEU A 32 -13.67 -2.06 1.13
C LEU A 32 -14.88 -2.85 0.63
N GLN A 33 -14.72 -3.64 -0.44
CA GLN A 33 -15.77 -4.54 -0.94
C GLN A 33 -15.96 -5.75 -0.02
N ALA A 34 -14.88 -6.34 0.48
CA ALA A 34 -14.92 -7.46 1.43
C ALA A 34 -15.61 -7.06 2.75
N TRP A 35 -15.49 -5.80 3.16
CA TRP A 35 -16.21 -5.23 4.30
C TRP A 35 -17.62 -4.71 3.98
N GLY A 36 -18.07 -4.77 2.73
CA GLY A 36 -19.38 -4.24 2.32
C GLY A 36 -19.50 -2.71 2.38
N LEU A 37 -18.39 -1.98 2.47
CA LEU A 37 -18.36 -0.52 2.66
C LEU A 37 -18.15 0.27 1.36
N TRP A 38 -17.74 -0.40 0.27
CA TRP A 38 -17.30 0.26 -0.95
C TRP A 38 -18.28 1.32 -1.47
N ASP A 39 -19.58 1.01 -1.51
CA ASP A 39 -20.61 1.90 -2.02
C ASP A 39 -20.87 3.07 -1.07
N GLU A 40 -20.88 2.82 0.24
CA GLU A 40 -21.14 3.83 1.28
C GLU A 40 -20.00 4.87 1.37
N VAL A 41 -18.75 4.45 1.19
CA VAL A 41 -17.60 5.35 1.33
C VAL A 41 -17.30 6.15 0.06
N GLN A 42 -17.92 5.86 -1.10
CA GLN A 42 -17.58 6.48 -2.39
C GLN A 42 -17.51 8.00 -2.34
N SER A 43 -18.49 8.65 -1.69
CA SER A 43 -18.57 10.11 -1.59
C SER A 43 -17.46 10.74 -0.73
N ARG A 44 -16.85 9.94 0.15
CA ARG A 44 -15.74 10.34 1.04
C ARG A 44 -14.36 10.04 0.46
N LEU A 45 -14.27 9.27 -0.63
CA LEU A 45 -12.99 8.89 -1.22
C LEU A 45 -12.27 10.10 -1.81
N VAL A 46 -10.98 10.22 -1.50
CA VAL A 46 -10.02 11.07 -2.20
C VAL A 46 -9.05 10.14 -2.90
N ARG A 47 -8.91 10.28 -4.22
CA ARG A 47 -8.10 9.38 -5.04
C ARG A 47 -6.77 10.04 -5.37
N GLY A 48 -5.68 9.43 -4.92
CA GLY A 48 -4.34 9.74 -5.41
C GLY A 48 -4.05 9.00 -6.72
N GLU A 49 -3.24 9.58 -7.60
CA GLU A 49 -2.77 8.94 -8.83
C GLU A 49 -1.98 7.65 -8.52
N ASN A 50 -1.28 7.62 -7.39
CA ASN A 50 -0.49 6.48 -6.93
C ASN A 50 -0.43 6.44 -5.39
N ILE A 51 0.23 5.40 -4.86
CA ILE A 51 0.31 5.17 -3.41
C ILE A 51 1.10 6.24 -2.65
N ALA A 52 2.05 6.93 -3.30
CA ALA A 52 2.78 8.05 -2.68
C ALA A 52 1.88 9.26 -2.48
N GLN A 53 1.06 9.61 -3.45
CA GLN A 53 0.10 10.71 -3.29
C GLN A 53 -0.98 10.37 -2.25
N THR A 54 -1.42 9.11 -2.18
CA THR A 54 -2.33 8.66 -1.13
C THR A 54 -1.75 8.90 0.26
N LEU A 55 -0.49 8.52 0.49
CA LEU A 55 0.20 8.79 1.75
C LEU A 55 0.33 10.29 2.03
N GLN A 56 0.59 11.12 1.01
CA GLN A 56 0.64 12.57 1.20
C GLN A 56 -0.69 13.16 1.71
N PHE A 57 -1.84 12.65 1.23
CA PHE A 57 -3.14 13.09 1.75
C PHE A 57 -3.34 12.76 3.22
N VAL A 58 -2.88 11.57 3.65
CA VAL A 58 -2.95 11.16 5.07
C VAL A 58 -1.98 11.97 5.90
N ALA A 59 -0.72 12.07 5.48
CA ALA A 59 0.34 12.77 6.21
C ALA A 59 0.07 14.27 6.39
N SER A 60 -0.59 14.91 5.41
CA SER A 60 -1.00 16.32 5.50
C SER A 60 -2.31 16.55 6.26
N GLY A 61 -3.01 15.49 6.69
CA GLY A 61 -4.32 15.58 7.33
C GLY A 61 -5.49 15.92 6.40
N ASN A 62 -5.23 16.07 5.09
CA ASN A 62 -6.26 16.27 4.06
C ASN A 62 -7.23 15.07 3.98
N ALA A 63 -6.74 13.88 4.31
CA ALA A 63 -7.55 12.70 4.60
C ALA A 63 -7.29 12.21 6.02
N GLN A 64 -8.36 11.85 6.75
CA GLN A 64 -8.26 11.41 8.14
C GLN A 64 -7.98 9.90 8.26
N ALA A 65 -8.22 9.16 7.17
CA ALA A 65 -7.86 7.77 7.03
C ALA A 65 -7.36 7.52 5.61
N GLY A 66 -6.60 6.45 5.40
CA GLY A 66 -6.20 6.04 4.07
C GLY A 66 -5.54 4.68 4.02
N PHE A 67 -5.57 4.08 2.83
CA PHE A 67 -4.91 2.82 2.54
C PHE A 67 -3.52 3.12 1.96
N VAL A 68 -2.47 2.79 2.71
CA VAL A 68 -1.07 3.09 2.36
C VAL A 68 -0.22 1.82 2.36
N ALA A 69 0.97 1.88 1.75
CA ALA A 69 1.90 0.78 1.82
C ALA A 69 2.68 0.80 3.15
N LEU A 70 2.76 -0.36 3.83
CA LEU A 70 3.55 -0.51 5.05
C LEU A 70 5.01 -0.07 4.87
N SER A 71 5.57 -0.35 3.69
CA SER A 71 6.94 0.02 3.35
C SER A 71 7.18 1.52 3.34
N GLN A 72 6.19 2.33 2.96
CA GLN A 72 6.33 3.77 3.02
C GLN A 72 6.34 4.26 4.47
N LEU A 73 5.52 3.68 5.35
CA LEU A 73 5.52 4.03 6.76
C LEU A 73 6.85 3.65 7.44
N ARG A 74 7.38 2.45 7.14
CA ARG A 74 8.69 2.01 7.67
C ARG A 74 9.87 2.84 7.17
N ALA A 75 9.76 3.43 5.98
CA ALA A 75 10.80 4.27 5.42
C ALA A 75 10.79 5.71 6.01
N MET A 76 9.72 6.12 6.69
CA MET A 76 9.60 7.45 7.28
C MET A 76 10.25 7.50 8.66
N SER A 77 11.00 8.57 8.91
CA SER A 77 11.55 8.86 10.24
C SER A 77 10.47 9.30 11.23
N ASP A 78 9.43 9.96 10.72
CA ASP A 78 8.29 10.47 11.48
C ASP A 78 6.99 10.13 10.74
N PRO A 79 6.47 8.89 10.89
CA PRO A 79 5.23 8.48 10.23
C PRO A 79 4.02 9.22 10.80
N PRO A 80 2.92 9.39 10.03
CA PRO A 80 1.73 10.06 10.51
C PRO A 80 1.23 9.45 11.83
N ALA A 81 0.99 10.30 12.81
CA ALA A 81 0.42 9.89 14.09
C ALA A 81 -1.00 9.33 13.90
N GLY A 82 -1.34 8.31 14.67
CA GLY A 82 -2.67 7.70 14.63
C GLY A 82 -2.63 6.18 14.73
N VAL A 83 -3.78 5.56 14.51
CA VAL A 83 -3.93 4.12 14.54
C VAL A 83 -3.49 3.54 13.20
N GLN A 84 -2.45 2.71 13.21
CA GLN A 84 -2.01 1.95 12.05
C GLN A 84 -2.51 0.51 12.19
N LEU A 85 -3.20 0.03 11.16
CA LEU A 85 -3.79 -1.31 11.15
C LEU A 85 -3.25 -2.09 9.96
N THR A 86 -2.60 -3.21 10.24
CA THR A 86 -2.28 -4.20 9.21
C THR A 86 -3.55 -4.95 8.84
N LEU A 87 -3.87 -4.96 7.56
CA LEU A 87 -5.06 -5.62 7.03
C LEU A 87 -4.76 -7.10 6.79
N PRO A 88 -5.69 -8.02 7.11
CA PRO A 88 -5.56 -9.42 6.74
C PRO A 88 -5.37 -9.56 5.22
N ALA A 89 -4.36 -10.33 4.81
CA ALA A 89 -4.03 -10.54 3.40
C ALA A 89 -5.20 -11.19 2.61
N SER A 90 -6.11 -11.90 3.27
CA SER A 90 -7.29 -12.51 2.65
C SER A 90 -8.34 -11.50 2.14
N LEU A 91 -8.20 -10.20 2.46
CA LEU A 91 -9.15 -9.17 2.05
C LEU A 91 -8.87 -8.59 0.65
N HIS A 92 -7.74 -8.94 0.04
CA HIS A 92 -7.39 -8.50 -1.31
C HIS A 92 -6.50 -9.52 -2.01
N GLU A 93 -6.38 -9.40 -3.32
CA GLU A 93 -5.42 -10.21 -4.07
C GLU A 93 -3.98 -9.79 -3.71
N PRO A 94 -3.01 -10.71 -3.70
CA PRO A 94 -1.62 -10.37 -3.43
C PRO A 94 -1.09 -9.27 -4.37
N ILE A 95 -0.39 -8.28 -3.80
CA ILE A 95 0.24 -7.20 -4.58
C ILE A 95 1.62 -7.68 -5.04
N ALA A 96 1.64 -8.57 -6.02
CA ALA A 96 2.89 -9.11 -6.56
C ALA A 96 3.71 -8.04 -7.29
N GLN A 97 4.98 -7.89 -6.89
CA GLN A 97 5.91 -6.94 -7.49
C GLN A 97 6.98 -7.69 -8.29
N HIS A 98 7.06 -7.39 -9.59
CA HIS A 98 8.01 -8.04 -10.50
C HIS A 98 9.02 -7.02 -11.05
N ALA A 99 10.23 -7.50 -11.31
CA ALA A 99 11.27 -6.75 -12.00
C ALA A 99 11.67 -7.49 -13.28
N ILE A 100 11.84 -6.73 -14.37
CA ILE A 100 12.29 -7.26 -15.66
C ILE A 100 13.48 -6.44 -16.17
N LEU A 101 14.43 -7.12 -16.84
CA LEU A 101 15.52 -6.44 -17.54
C LEU A 101 15.02 -5.97 -18.90
N LEU A 102 14.93 -4.66 -19.10
CA LEU A 102 14.55 -4.07 -20.38
C LEU A 102 15.67 -4.17 -21.42
N ARG A 103 16.91 -4.02 -20.97
CA ARG A 103 18.13 -4.20 -21.78
C ARG A 103 19.16 -4.93 -20.93
N ARG A 104 19.85 -5.88 -21.55
CA ARG A 104 20.93 -6.64 -20.91
C ARG A 104 22.23 -5.86 -20.98
N GLY A 105 23.05 -6.05 -19.96
CA GLY A 105 24.35 -5.43 -19.80
C GLY A 105 24.90 -5.79 -18.43
N GLU A 106 26.22 -5.77 -18.30
CA GLU A 106 26.92 -6.25 -17.10
C GLU A 106 26.34 -5.65 -15.81
N ALA A 107 26.17 -4.32 -15.75
CA ALA A 107 25.59 -3.65 -14.58
C ALA A 107 24.13 -4.04 -14.30
N ALA A 108 23.31 -4.22 -15.34
CA ALA A 108 21.91 -4.58 -15.18
C ALA A 108 21.75 -6.03 -14.72
N GLU A 109 22.57 -6.94 -15.25
CA GLU A 109 22.61 -8.34 -14.82
C GLU A 109 23.18 -8.49 -13.41
N ALA A 110 24.21 -7.72 -13.05
CA ALA A 110 24.73 -7.65 -11.68
C ALA A 110 23.66 -7.15 -10.69
N LEU A 111 22.90 -6.10 -11.04
CA LEU A 111 21.79 -5.63 -10.20
C LEU A 111 20.69 -6.70 -10.06
N ALA A 112 20.31 -7.36 -11.16
CA ALA A 112 19.31 -8.43 -11.11
C ALA A 112 19.78 -9.62 -10.25
N ALA A 113 21.07 -9.96 -10.29
CA ALA A 113 21.65 -10.98 -9.42
C ALA A 113 21.63 -10.54 -7.95
N TYR A 114 22.01 -9.30 -7.66
CA TYR A 114 21.98 -8.73 -6.31
C TYR A 114 20.57 -8.74 -5.72
N LEU A 115 19.56 -8.30 -6.48
CA LEU A 115 18.16 -8.25 -6.03
C LEU A 115 17.59 -9.64 -5.67
N ARG A 116 18.18 -10.74 -6.19
CA ARG A 116 17.82 -12.12 -5.84
C ARG A 116 18.67 -12.69 -4.70
N GLY A 117 19.73 -11.99 -4.29
CA GLY A 117 20.62 -12.42 -3.22
C GLY A 117 19.99 -12.26 -1.83
N GLU A 118 20.56 -12.97 -0.87
CA GLU A 118 20.10 -12.99 0.52
C GLU A 118 20.07 -11.58 1.14
N ARG A 119 21.11 -10.77 0.89
CA ARG A 119 21.17 -9.41 1.41
C ARG A 119 20.01 -8.51 0.92
N ALA A 120 19.65 -8.61 -0.35
CA ALA A 120 18.53 -7.84 -0.88
C ALA A 120 17.20 -8.34 -0.29
N ARG A 121 17.04 -9.67 -0.16
CA ARG A 121 15.88 -10.29 0.49
C ARG A 121 15.69 -9.79 1.93
N GLU A 122 16.75 -9.73 2.73
CA GLU A 122 16.71 -9.17 4.09
C GLU A 122 16.21 -7.73 4.10
N LEU A 123 16.72 -6.89 3.19
CA LEU A 123 16.32 -5.48 3.09
C LEU A 123 14.84 -5.33 2.70
N ILE A 124 14.37 -6.16 1.77
CA ILE A 124 12.97 -6.19 1.30
C ILE A 124 12.04 -6.57 2.47
N VAL A 125 12.37 -7.62 3.22
CA VAL A 125 11.59 -8.04 4.40
C VAL A 125 11.63 -6.99 5.51
N ALA A 126 12.80 -6.41 5.79
CA ALA A 126 12.94 -5.34 6.78
C ALA A 126 12.09 -4.11 6.40
N ALA A 127 12.02 -3.80 5.11
CA ALA A 127 11.15 -2.75 4.58
C ALA A 127 9.66 -3.09 4.64
N GLY A 128 9.26 -4.32 4.98
CA GLY A 128 7.86 -4.71 5.18
C GLY A 128 7.18 -5.27 3.94
N TYR A 129 7.96 -5.84 3.03
CA TYR A 129 7.45 -6.65 1.92
C TYR A 129 7.61 -8.14 2.25
N ASP A 130 6.69 -8.94 1.70
CA ASP A 130 6.81 -10.39 1.73
C ASP A 130 7.65 -10.89 0.55
N MET A 131 8.16 -12.10 0.69
CA MET A 131 8.92 -12.77 -0.38
C MET A 131 8.07 -13.87 -1.01
N PRO A 132 8.21 -14.11 -2.33
CA PRO A 132 7.52 -15.21 -2.99
C PRO A 132 7.78 -16.55 -2.28
N GLY A 133 6.71 -17.27 -1.93
CA GLY A 133 6.78 -18.59 -1.28
C GLY A 133 7.07 -18.56 0.24
N GLY A 134 6.99 -17.40 0.89
CA GLY A 134 6.88 -17.30 2.35
C GLY A 134 5.45 -16.94 2.76
N ASP A 135 4.98 -17.58 3.84
CA ASP A 135 3.71 -17.26 4.51
C ASP A 135 3.74 -15.88 5.19
#